data_AF-A0A553SR15-F1
#
_entry.id   AF-A0A553SR15-F1
#
_cell.length_a   1.000
_cell.length_b   1.000
_cell.length_c   1.000
_cell.angle_alpha   90.00
_cell.angle_beta   90.00
_cell.angle_gamma   90.00
#
_symmetry.space_group_name_H-M   'P 1'
#
loop_
_entity.id
_entity.type
_entity.pdbx_description
1 polymer ?
#
loop_
_entity_poly.entity_id
_entity_poly.type
_entity_poly.pdbx_seq_one_letter_code
_entity_poly.pdbx_strand_id
1 'polypeptide(L)'
;MRKYAAGLSIVLTLISISPLFFNAIDEWLVQIFIVSFLTSLILGLYAEKSIWRKLALWFLSLVFLVLVLFFVVTTLLWNKP
;
A
#
# COMPACT_ATOMS: atom_id res chain seq x y z
N MET A 1 -10.45 -5.85 19.70
CA MET A 1 -9.31 -5.45 18.84
C MET A 1 -9.55 -5.71 17.34
N ARG A 2 -10.15 -6.84 16.93
CA ARG A 2 -10.31 -7.21 15.51
C ARG A 2 -11.22 -6.30 14.66
N LYS A 3 -12.17 -5.57 15.28
CA LYS A 3 -13.00 -4.55 14.60
C LYS A 3 -12.21 -3.31 14.15
N TYR A 4 -11.21 -2.90 14.92
CA TYR A 4 -10.39 -1.71 14.60
C TYR A 4 -9.22 -2.03 13.66
N ALA A 5 -8.88 -3.31 13.51
CA ALA A 5 -7.78 -3.76 12.63
C ALA A 5 -8.00 -3.36 11.17
N ALA A 6 -9.24 -3.37 10.68
CA ALA A 6 -9.58 -2.93 9.32
C ALA A 6 -9.42 -1.42 9.13
N GLY A 7 -9.77 -0.62 10.14
CA GLY A 7 -9.54 0.84 10.09
C GLY A 7 -8.05 1.17 10.12
N LEU A 8 -7.30 0.47 10.99
CA LEU A 8 -5.84 0.61 11.08
C LEU A 8 -5.12 0.20 9.79
N SER A 9 -5.57 -0.84 9.10
CA SER A 9 -4.97 -1.21 7.80
C SER A 9 -5.18 -0.12 6.75
N ILE A 10 -6.37 0.50 6.71
CA ILE A 10 -6.64 1.61 5.76
C ILE A 10 -5.71 2.80 6.06
N VAL A 11 -5.57 3.18 7.33
CA VAL A 11 -4.68 4.27 7.76
C VAL A 11 -3.23 3.98 7.40
N LEU A 12 -2.73 2.76 7.67
CA LEU A 12 -1.37 2.35 7.31
C LEU A 12 -1.16 2.32 5.79
N THR A 13 -2.18 1.98 5.01
CA THR A 13 -2.12 2.03 3.56
C THR A 13 -2.05 3.48 3.05
N LEU A 14 -2.74 4.42 3.70
CA LEU A 14 -2.60 5.84 3.35
C LEU A 14 -1.21 6.39 3.70
N ILE A 15 -0.66 5.99 4.84
CA ILE A 15 0.72 6.33 5.23
C ILE A 15 1.71 5.75 4.23
N SER A 16 1.49 4.52 3.76
CA SER A 16 2.36 3.90 2.75
C SER A 16 2.33 4.69 1.44
N ILE A 17 1.21 5.25 1.00
CA ILE A 17 1.17 6.03 -0.26
C ILE A 17 1.79 7.43 -0.08
N SER A 18 1.87 7.97 1.14
CA SER A 18 2.37 9.33 1.41
C SER A 18 3.76 9.66 0.83
N PRO A 19 4.77 8.77 0.82
CA PRO A 19 6.08 9.03 0.22
C PRO A 19 6.02 9.33 -1.28
N LEU A 20 5.05 8.79 -2.00
CA LEU A 20 4.88 9.03 -3.44
C LEU A 20 4.54 10.50 -3.75
N PHE A 21 4.02 11.25 -2.78
CA PHE A 21 3.67 12.67 -2.93
C PHE A 21 4.80 13.63 -2.57
N PHE A 22 5.83 13.16 -1.82
CA PHE A 22 6.90 14.03 -1.36
C PHE A 22 8.05 14.23 -2.38
N ASN A 23 7.96 13.61 -3.56
CA ASN A 23 8.90 13.76 -4.69
C ASN A 23 10.40 13.59 -4.34
N ALA A 24 10.69 13.02 -3.17
CA ALA A 24 11.99 12.65 -2.67
C ALA A 24 11.97 11.13 -2.47
N ILE A 25 12.33 10.39 -3.52
CA ILE A 25 12.47 8.93 -3.44
C ILE A 25 13.80 8.66 -2.72
N ASP A 26 13.78 8.82 -1.40
CA ASP A 26 14.87 8.44 -0.52
C ASP A 26 14.72 6.95 -0.15
N GLU A 27 15.83 6.24 -0.01
CA GLU A 27 15.85 4.80 0.23
C GLU A 27 15.09 4.42 1.51
N TRP A 28 15.15 5.32 2.50
CA TRP A 28 14.39 5.25 3.75
C TRP A 28 12.88 5.35 3.57
N LEU A 29 12.42 6.20 2.64
CA LEU A 29 10.99 6.37 2.34
C LEU A 29 10.42 5.12 1.64
N VAL A 30 11.22 4.47 0.80
CA VAL A 30 10.87 3.18 0.19
C VAL A 30 10.76 2.06 1.23
N GLN A 31 11.65 2.03 2.23
CA GLN A 31 11.55 1.06 3.34
C GLN A 31 10.31 1.29 4.20
N ILE A 32 10.02 2.55 4.56
CA ILE A 32 8.80 2.91 5.31
C ILE A 32 7.56 2.50 4.54
N PHE A 33 7.57 2.69 3.21
CA PHE A 33 6.50 2.24 2.33
C PHE A 33 6.28 0.72 2.43
N ILE A 34 7.33 -0.08 2.23
CA ILE A 34 7.26 -1.55 2.24
C ILE A 34 6.78 -2.07 3.60
N VAL A 35 7.33 -1.56 4.70
CA VAL A 35 6.97 -1.98 6.07
C VAL A 35 5.52 -1.62 6.38
N SER A 36 5.08 -0.41 6.01
CA SER A 36 3.68 0.04 6.22
C SER A 36 2.69 -0.76 5.37
N PHE A 37 3.09 -1.14 4.16
CA PHE A 37 2.27 -1.98 3.29
C PHE A 37 2.14 -3.41 3.82
N LEU A 38 3.24 -4.03 4.25
CA LEU A 38 3.23 -5.39 4.83
C LEU A 38 2.42 -5.45 6.14
N THR A 39 2.59 -4.46 7.01
CA THR A 39 1.81 -4.37 8.25
C THR A 39 0.33 -4.15 7.97
N SER A 40 -0.02 -3.31 6.99
CA SER A 40 -1.40 -3.15 6.51
C SER A 40 -1.99 -4.48 6.01
N LEU A 41 -1.22 -5.25 5.23
CA LEU A 41 -1.67 -6.54 4.69
C LEU A 41 -1.94 -7.55 5.80
N ILE A 42 -1.03 -7.67 6.78
CA ILE A 42 -1.19 -8.55 7.94
C ILE A 42 -2.43 -8.15 8.76
N LEU A 43 -2.62 -6.85 9.01
CA LEU A 43 -3.78 -6.32 9.73
C LEU A 43 -5.10 -6.54 8.97
N GLY A 44 -5.09 -6.36 7.64
CA GLY A 44 -6.25 -6.61 6.78
C GLY A 44 -6.65 -8.09 6.73
N LEU A 45 -5.68 -9.00 6.75
CA LEU A 45 -5.94 -10.45 6.82
C LEU A 45 -6.42 -10.90 8.21
N TYR A 46 -5.88 -10.30 9.27
CA TYR A 46 -6.26 -10.59 10.66
C TYR A 46 -7.61 -9.98 11.07
N ALA A 47 -8.14 -9.04 10.28
CA ALA A 47 -9.43 -8.43 10.52
C ALA A 47 -10.59 -9.45 10.43
N GLU A 48 -11.54 -9.29 11.34
CA GLU A 48 -12.75 -10.12 11.43
C GLU A 48 -13.59 -9.99 10.16
N LYS A 49 -14.26 -11.08 9.72
CA LYS A 49 -15.13 -11.10 8.53
C LYS A 49 -16.16 -9.99 8.64
N SER A 50 -15.89 -8.88 7.97
CA SER A 50 -16.73 -7.69 7.94
C SER A 50 -16.61 -7.04 6.57
N ILE A 51 -17.59 -6.22 6.21
CA ILE A 51 -17.57 -5.44 4.97
C ILE A 51 -16.29 -4.59 4.87
N TRP A 52 -15.78 -4.13 6.01
CA TRP A 52 -14.53 -3.37 6.15
C TRP A 52 -13.29 -4.16 5.75
N ARG A 53 -13.25 -5.47 5.97
CA ARG A 53 -12.15 -6.32 5.47
C ARG A 53 -12.16 -6.43 3.95
N LYS A 54 -13.33 -6.58 3.34
CA LYS A 54 -13.43 -6.62 1.87
C LYS A 54 -12.97 -5.30 1.26
N LEU A 55 -13.39 -4.18 1.83
CA LEU A 55 -12.96 -2.83 1.45
C LEU A 55 -11.45 -2.65 1.62
N ALA A 56 -10.88 -3.02 2.77
CA ALA A 56 -9.45 -2.93 3.02
C ALA A 56 -8.62 -3.77 2.04
N LEU A 57 -9.05 -5.00 1.75
CA LEU A 57 -8.38 -5.88 0.76
C LEU A 57 -8.50 -5.34 -0.67
N TRP A 58 -9.67 -4.79 -1.04
CA TRP A 58 -9.84 -4.12 -2.33
C TRP A 58 -8.91 -2.92 -2.47
N PHE A 59 -8.78 -2.12 -1.41
CA PHE A 59 -7.91 -0.95 -1.39
C PHE A 59 -6.43 -1.34 -1.48
N LEU A 60 -6.01 -2.36 -0.71
CA LEU A 60 -4.66 -2.95 -0.82
C LEU A 60 -4.38 -3.45 -2.23
N SER A 61 -5.33 -4.16 -2.85
CA SER A 61 -5.19 -4.66 -4.21
C SER A 61 -5.05 -3.54 -5.23
N LEU A 62 -5.82 -2.46 -5.08
CA LEU A 62 -5.75 -1.29 -5.98
C LEU A 62 -4.39 -0.61 -5.85
N VAL A 63 -3.91 -0.39 -4.63
CA VAL A 63 -2.60 0.22 -4.37
C VAL A 63 -1.46 -0.64 -4.94
N PHE A 64 -1.52 -1.95 -4.75
CA PHE A 64 -0.56 -2.88 -5.35
C PHE A 64 -0.55 -2.77 -6.88
N LEU A 65 -1.73 -2.71 -7.50
CA LEU A 65 -1.86 -2.62 -8.96
C LEU A 65 -1.29 -1.29 -9.50
N VAL A 66 -1.54 -0.17 -8.81
CA VAL A 66 -0.94 1.13 -9.15
C VAL A 66 0.59 1.09 -9.07
N LEU A 67 1.17 0.43 -8.06
CA LEU A 67 2.61 0.28 -7.94
C LEU A 67 3.23 -0.56 -9.05
N VAL A 68 2.62 -1.70 -9.35
CA VAL A 68 3.08 -2.55 -10.47
C VAL A 68 3.01 -1.76 -11.76
N LEU A 69 1.92 -1.04 -12.01
CA LEU A 69 1.79 -0.17 -13.19
C LEU A 69 2.85 0.93 -13.21
N PHE A 70 3.10 1.60 -12.09
CA PHE A 70 4.13 2.63 -12.01
C PHE A 70 5.51 2.05 -12.36
N PHE A 71 5.87 0.90 -11.80
CA PHE A 71 7.15 0.24 -12.06
C PHE A 71 7.28 -0.25 -13.51
N VAL A 72 6.19 -0.77 -14.09
CA VAL A 72 6.12 -1.17 -15.51
C VAL A 72 6.26 0.05 -16.41
N VAL A 73 5.59 1.16 -16.10
CA VAL A 73 5.69 2.40 -16.88
C VAL A 73 7.10 2.98 -16.80
N THR A 74 7.72 3.03 -15.61
CA THR A 74 9.10 3.50 -15.48
C THR A 74 10.07 2.61 -16.23
N THR A 75 9.96 1.29 -16.16
CA THR A 75 10.82 0.38 -16.96
C THR A 75 10.59 0.52 -18.47
N LEU A 76 9.33 0.66 -18.92
CA LEU A 76 9.03 0.87 -20.34
C LEU A 76 9.51 2.23 -20.86
N LEU A 77 9.42 3.29 -20.06
CA LEU A 77 9.90 4.62 -20.40
C LEU A 77 11.43 4.70 -20.34
N TRP A 78 12.07 3.98 -19.42
CA TRP A 78 13.53 3.92 -19.30
C TRP A 78 14.18 3.10 -20.41
N ASN A 79 13.47 2.09 -20.94
CA ASN A 79 13.90 1.30 -22.10
C ASN A 79 13.57 1.96 -23.46
N LYS A 80 12.97 3.15 -23.48
CA LYS A 80 12.91 3.94 -24.72
C LYS A 80 14.22 4.74 -24.85
N PRO A 81 14.93 4.64 -25.98
CA PRO A 81 16.14 5.42 -26.22
C PRO A 81 15.85 6.93 -26.25
#